data_AF-A0A9W9Z2H3-F1
#
_entry.id   AF-A0A9W9Z2H3-F1
#
_cell.length_a   1.000
_cell.length_b   1.000
_cell.length_c   1.000
_cell.angle_alpha   90.00
_cell.angle_beta   90.00
_cell.angle_gamma   90.00
#
_symmetry.space_group_name_H-M   'P 1'
#
loop_
_entity.id
_entity.type
_entity.pdbx_description
1 polymer ?
#
loop_
_entity_poly.entity_id
_entity_poly.type
_entity_poly.pdbx_seq_one_letter_code
_entity_poly.pdbx_strand_id
1 'polypeptide(L)'
;MKMYKTELKHSPYSINSYAPLGYDATWVLALALDKTMKQMKEMNASVDSFSYKDAAFAQELSKTLLHINTNGITGVIKFNKNQERLNKIWIEQFQEDGEIRLGYFDPEKHNLSKGELTMIPGKGLYGQMVNLRGTRTLLMNH
;
A
#
# COMPACT_ATOMS: atom_id res chain seq x y z
N MET A 1 0.07 5.22 -9.13
CA MET A 1 1.40 5.82 -9.42
C MET A 1 1.63 6.19 -10.89
N LYS A 2 1.23 5.36 -11.87
CA LYS A 2 1.35 5.70 -13.30
C LYS A 2 0.62 7.01 -13.64
N MET A 3 -0.61 7.20 -13.13
CA MET A 3 -1.39 8.42 -13.29
C MET A 3 -0.65 9.66 -12.74
N TYR A 4 -0.18 9.63 -11.49
CA TYR A 4 0.60 10.75 -10.90
C TYR A 4 1.86 11.11 -11.72
N LYS A 5 2.61 10.09 -12.17
CA LYS A 5 3.78 10.32 -13.04
C LYS A 5 3.40 10.90 -14.40
N THR A 6 2.23 10.56 -14.95
CA THR A 6 1.72 11.13 -16.21
C THR A 6 1.38 12.60 -16.05
N GLU A 7 0.64 12.96 -15.01
CA GLU A 7 0.23 14.36 -14.76
C GLU A 7 1.43 15.28 -14.56
N LEU A 8 2.46 14.81 -13.84
CA LEU A 8 3.67 15.60 -13.60
C LEU A 8 4.52 15.87 -14.85
N LYS A 9 4.29 15.19 -15.97
CA LYS A 9 5.03 15.48 -17.22
C LYS A 9 4.76 16.89 -17.74
N HIS A 10 3.65 17.50 -17.35
CA HIS A 10 3.25 18.84 -17.76
C HIS A 10 3.42 19.87 -16.62
N SER A 11 4.11 19.49 -15.55
CA SER A 11 4.23 20.27 -14.32
C SER A 11 5.66 20.76 -14.10
N PRO A 12 5.86 21.98 -13.57
CA PRO A 12 7.18 22.45 -13.16
C PRO A 12 7.69 21.77 -11.88
N TYR A 13 6.86 20.94 -11.21
CA TYR A 13 7.22 20.28 -9.96
C TYR A 13 7.93 18.94 -10.17
N SER A 14 8.93 18.67 -9.34
CA SER A 14 9.60 17.37 -9.29
C SER A 14 8.69 16.27 -8.70
N ILE A 15 8.96 15.03 -9.09
CA ILE A 15 8.23 13.86 -8.59
C ILE A 15 8.54 13.68 -7.10
N ASN A 16 7.50 13.70 -6.27
CA ASN A 16 7.56 13.25 -4.87
C ASN A 16 6.83 11.90 -4.75
N SER A 17 7.56 10.83 -4.47
CA SER A 17 7.00 9.47 -4.34
C SER A 17 5.98 9.33 -3.19
N TYR A 18 6.01 10.23 -2.20
CA TYR A 18 5.11 10.22 -1.05
C TYR A 18 3.86 11.08 -1.23
N ALA A 19 3.83 12.03 -2.18
CA ALA A 19 2.67 12.90 -2.38
C ALA A 19 1.36 12.12 -2.64
N PRO A 20 1.36 11.03 -3.44
CA PRO A 20 0.17 10.19 -3.62
C PRO A 20 -0.32 9.50 -2.34
N LEU A 21 0.56 9.21 -1.38
CA LEU A 21 0.17 8.63 -0.10
C LEU A 21 -0.58 9.66 0.76
N GLY A 22 -0.12 10.91 0.77
CA GLY A 22 -0.80 12.01 1.45
C GLY A 22 -2.18 12.29 0.85
N TYR A 23 -2.29 12.27 -0.48
CA TYR A 23 -3.59 12.40 -1.17
C TYR A 23 -4.56 11.29 -0.75
N ASP A 24 -4.12 10.03 -0.83
CA ASP A 24 -4.95 8.87 -0.49
C ASP A 24 -5.36 8.89 0.99
N ALA A 25 -4.47 9.30 1.90
CA ALA A 25 -4.78 9.42 3.33
C ALA A 25 -5.89 10.44 3.60
N THR A 26 -5.81 11.63 3.00
CA THR A 26 -6.84 12.66 3.13
C THR A 26 -8.17 12.20 2.55
N TRP A 27 -8.17 11.53 1.40
CA TRP A 27 -9.38 11.02 0.77
C TRP A 27 -10.06 9.94 1.62
N VAL A 28 -9.29 9.01 2.17
CA VAL A 28 -9.79 7.96 3.07
C VAL A 28 -10.38 8.56 4.34
N LEU A 29 -9.72 9.54 4.94
CA LEU A 29 -10.22 10.24 6.11
C LEU A 29 -11.56 10.94 5.82
N ALA A 30 -11.67 11.62 4.68
CA ALA A 30 -12.91 12.26 4.27
C ALA A 30 -14.06 11.26 4.10
N LEU A 31 -13.82 10.11 3.46
CA LEU A 31 -14.80 9.03 3.31
C LEU A 31 -15.21 8.42 4.65
N ALA A 32 -14.24 8.22 5.56
CA ALA A 32 -14.50 7.67 6.89
C ALA A 32 -15.32 8.64 7.74
N LEU A 33 -15.00 9.94 7.69
CA LEU A 33 -15.77 10.99 8.34
C LEU A 33 -17.21 11.00 7.80
N ASP A 34 -17.43 11.13 6.48
CA ASP A 34 -18.77 11.14 5.89
C ASP A 34 -19.65 9.98 6.36
N LYS A 35 -19.10 8.76 6.38
CA LYS A 35 -19.81 7.57 6.88
C LYS A 35 -20.12 7.65 8.37
N THR A 36 -19.14 8.04 9.18
CA THR A 36 -19.30 8.17 10.64
C THR A 36 -20.37 9.22 10.97
N MET A 37 -20.36 10.36 10.28
CA MET A 37 -21.35 11.42 10.47
C MET A 37 -22.77 10.96 10.14
N LYS A 38 -22.94 10.14 9.10
CA LYS A 38 -24.24 9.56 8.73
C LYS A 38 -24.76 8.61 9.81
N GLN A 39 -23.90 7.71 10.31
CA GLN A 39 -24.26 6.79 11.39
C GLN A 39 -24.60 7.51 12.69
N MET A 40 -23.88 8.58 13.03
CA MET A 40 -24.14 9.35 14.25
C MET A 40 -25.44 10.13 14.20
N LYS A 41 -25.81 10.65 13.03
CA LYS A 41 -27.13 11.30 12.83
C LYS A 41 -28.28 10.34 13.12
N GLU A 42 -28.15 9.06 12.77
CA GLU A 42 -29.15 8.04 13.10
C GLU A 42 -29.30 7.83 14.62
N MET A 43 -28.27 8.18 15.40
CA MET A 43 -28.26 8.11 16.86
C MET A 43 -28.56 9.47 17.54
N ASN A 44 -29.04 10.47 16.79
CA ASN A 44 -29.23 11.86 17.26
C ASN A 44 -27.96 12.51 17.82
N ALA A 45 -26.77 12.06 17.41
CA ALA A 45 -25.50 12.65 17.79
C ALA A 45 -24.96 13.55 16.67
N SER A 46 -24.38 14.70 17.04
CA SER A 46 -23.78 15.66 16.09
C SER A 46 -22.25 15.69 16.22
N VAL A 47 -21.60 15.94 15.09
CA VAL A 47 -20.16 16.16 14.98
C VAL A 47 -19.77 17.53 15.51
N ASP A 48 -20.71 18.49 15.47
CA ASP A 48 -20.48 19.86 15.95
C ASP A 48 -20.25 19.91 17.47
N SER A 49 -20.70 18.88 18.19
CA SER A 49 -20.49 18.69 19.62
C SER A 49 -19.25 17.85 19.96
N PHE A 50 -18.40 17.55 18.97
CA PHE A 50 -17.19 16.75 19.18
C PHE A 50 -16.26 17.39 20.24
N SER A 51 -15.71 16.53 21.09
CA SER A 51 -14.67 16.87 22.06
C SER A 51 -13.59 15.82 22.04
N TYR A 52 -12.36 16.18 22.40
CA TYR A 52 -11.27 15.21 22.61
C TYR A 52 -11.57 14.16 23.70
N LYS A 53 -12.64 14.35 24.49
CA LYS A 53 -13.14 13.37 25.47
C LYS A 53 -14.20 12.41 24.89
N ASP A 54 -14.64 12.61 23.66
CA ASP A 54 -15.67 11.79 23.03
C ASP A 54 -15.09 10.47 22.52
N ALA A 55 -15.00 9.51 23.44
CA ALA A 55 -14.52 8.17 23.13
C ALA A 55 -15.44 7.44 22.14
N ALA A 56 -16.75 7.74 22.13
CA ALA A 56 -17.71 7.08 21.25
C ALA A 56 -17.49 7.50 19.79
N PHE A 57 -17.35 8.80 19.54
CA PHE A 57 -16.99 9.32 18.22
C PHE A 57 -15.67 8.73 17.73
N ALA A 58 -14.63 8.76 18.58
CA ALA A 58 -13.30 8.27 18.21
C ALA A 58 -13.32 6.77 17.87
N GLN A 59 -14.08 5.96 18.61
CA GLN A 59 -14.23 4.53 18.34
C GLN A 59 -14.98 4.28 17.02
N GLU A 60 -16.09 4.96 16.76
CA GLU A 60 -16.84 4.75 15.53
C GLU A 60 -16.08 5.26 14.30
N LEU A 61 -15.36 6.38 14.40
CA LEU A 61 -14.48 6.86 13.33
C LEU A 61 -13.36 5.86 13.03
N SER A 62 -12.67 5.37 14.07
CA SER A 62 -11.60 4.38 13.91
C SER A 62 -12.10 3.10 13.25
N LYS A 63 -13.21 2.57 13.75
CA LYS A 63 -13.88 1.40 13.18
C LYS A 63 -14.26 1.64 11.72
N THR A 64 -14.91 2.75 11.41
CA THR A 64 -15.35 3.08 10.05
C THR A 64 -14.18 3.24 9.09
N LEU A 65 -13.10 3.87 9.53
CA LEU A 65 -11.86 4.03 8.77
C LEU A 65 -11.25 2.68 8.41
N LEU A 66 -11.16 1.76 9.37
CA LEU A 66 -10.59 0.41 9.15
C LEU A 66 -11.42 -0.45 8.18
N HIS A 67 -12.71 -0.12 7.99
CA HIS A 67 -13.59 -0.80 7.04
C HIS A 67 -13.65 -0.11 5.66
N ILE A 68 -12.88 0.96 5.43
CA ILE A 68 -12.79 1.55 4.10
C ILE A 68 -12.11 0.57 3.14
N ASN A 69 -12.78 0.37 1.99
CA ASN A 69 -12.27 -0.34 0.83
C ASN A 69 -12.57 0.50 -0.41
N THR A 70 -11.54 1.09 -1.02
CA THR A 70 -11.67 2.00 -2.17
C THR A 70 -10.43 1.98 -3.05
N ASN A 71 -10.47 2.62 -4.22
CA ASN A 71 -9.33 2.80 -5.11
C ASN A 71 -8.85 4.25 -5.07
N GLY A 72 -7.60 4.47 -4.67
CA GLY A 72 -6.91 5.77 -4.72
C GLY A 72 -5.81 5.81 -5.79
N ILE A 73 -4.97 6.85 -5.72
CA ILE A 73 -3.86 7.07 -6.65
C ILE A 73 -2.80 5.96 -6.52
N THR A 74 -2.60 5.44 -5.30
CA THR A 74 -1.63 4.37 -5.04
C THR A 74 -2.19 2.96 -5.23
N GLY A 75 -3.48 2.83 -5.58
CA GLY A 75 -4.15 1.56 -5.84
C GLY A 75 -5.29 1.29 -4.86
N VAL A 76 -5.58 0.01 -4.61
CA VAL A 76 -6.57 -0.39 -3.60
C VAL A 76 -6.10 0.10 -2.22
N ILE A 77 -7.02 0.67 -1.46
CA ILE A 77 -6.82 1.08 -0.08
C ILE A 77 -7.76 0.24 0.77
N LYS A 78 -7.17 -0.63 1.60
CA LYS A 78 -7.83 -1.51 2.54
C LYS A 78 -6.92 -1.74 3.74
N PHE A 79 -7.51 -1.97 4.91
CA PHE A 79 -6.78 -2.26 6.14
C PHE A 79 -7.00 -3.69 6.59
N ASN A 80 -5.99 -4.28 7.24
CA ASN A 80 -6.09 -5.59 7.87
C ASN A 80 -6.54 -5.48 9.33
N LYS A 81 -6.73 -6.62 9.98
CA LYS A 81 -7.11 -6.70 11.41
C LYS A 81 -6.10 -6.07 12.37
N ASN A 82 -4.85 -5.92 11.95
CA ASN A 82 -3.79 -5.27 12.71
C ASN A 82 -3.73 -3.75 12.43
N GLN A 83 -4.70 -3.20 11.69
CA GLN A 83 -4.78 -1.79 11.31
C GLN A 83 -3.72 -1.34 10.31
N GLU A 84 -3.05 -2.29 9.65
CA GLU A 84 -2.04 -2.01 8.63
C GLU A 84 -2.72 -1.88 7.27
N ARG A 85 -2.28 -0.88 6.51
CA ARG A 85 -2.71 -0.73 5.12
C ARG A 85 -2.12 -1.86 4.28
N LEU A 86 -2.98 -2.61 3.60
CA LEU A 86 -2.59 -3.66 2.67
C LEU A 86 -2.14 -3.04 1.35
N ASN A 87 -0.87 -3.22 0.99
CA ASN A 87 -0.30 -2.81 -0.28
C ASN A 87 0.60 -3.92 -0.83
N LYS A 88 0.73 -3.98 -2.15
CA LYS A 88 1.67 -4.88 -2.81
C LYS A 88 3.11 -4.49 -2.46
N ILE A 89 3.93 -5.48 -2.12
CA ILE A 89 5.36 -5.30 -1.83
C ILE A 89 6.13 -5.60 -3.10
N TRP A 90 6.82 -4.61 -3.66
CA TRP A 90 7.62 -4.78 -4.87
C TRP A 90 8.92 -5.53 -4.55
N ILE A 91 9.29 -6.45 -5.44
CA ILE A 91 10.54 -7.21 -5.33
C ILE A 91 11.39 -6.85 -6.54
N GLU A 92 12.57 -6.30 -6.25
CA GLU A 92 13.50 -5.74 -7.23
C GLU A 92 14.87 -6.38 -7.02
N GLN A 93 15.62 -6.53 -8.11
CA GLN A 93 16.97 -7.09 -8.09
C GLN A 93 17.90 -6.16 -8.85
N PHE A 94 19.06 -5.87 -8.25
CA PHE A 94 20.14 -5.23 -8.97
C PHE A 94 20.82 -6.25 -9.89
N GLN A 95 20.76 -6.01 -11.19
CA GLN A 95 21.40 -6.77 -12.25
C GLN A 95 22.41 -5.87 -12.99
N GLU A 96 23.09 -6.40 -14.00
CA GLU A 96 24.24 -5.73 -14.66
C GLU A 96 23.95 -4.27 -15.06
N ASP A 97 22.75 -4.01 -15.59
CA ASP A 97 22.36 -2.70 -16.11
C ASP A 97 21.51 -1.87 -15.11
N GLY A 98 21.39 -2.33 -13.85
CA GLY A 98 20.70 -1.64 -12.77
C GLY A 98 19.56 -2.42 -12.13
N GLU A 99 18.67 -1.70 -11.45
CA GLU A 99 17.54 -2.28 -10.72
C GLU A 99 16.42 -2.74 -11.65
N ILE A 100 16.10 -4.03 -11.60
CA ILE A 100 15.01 -4.64 -12.37
C ILE A 100 13.92 -5.11 -11.43
N ARG A 101 12.69 -4.72 -11.73
CA ARG A 101 11.50 -5.20 -11.02
C ARG A 101 11.11 -6.60 -11.48
N LEU A 102 11.19 -7.55 -10.57
CA LEU A 102 10.91 -8.97 -10.85
C LEU A 102 9.44 -9.33 -10.66
N GLY A 103 8.78 -8.69 -9.70
CA GLY A 103 7.39 -8.93 -9.38
C GLY A 103 6.94 -8.21 -8.11
N TYR A 104 5.85 -8.69 -7.53
CA TYR A 104 5.38 -8.24 -6.23
C TYR A 104 4.82 -9.40 -5.40
N PHE A 105 4.84 -9.24 -4.09
CA PHE A 105 4.05 -10.03 -3.15
C PHE A 105 2.73 -9.30 -2.84
N ASP A 106 1.62 -10.01 -2.91
CA ASP A 106 0.30 -9.55 -2.53
C ASP A 106 -0.04 -10.09 -1.14
N PRO A 107 0.00 -9.27 -0.08
CA PRO A 107 -0.24 -9.72 1.29
C PRO A 107 -1.70 -10.13 1.54
N GLU A 108 -2.64 -9.70 0.71
CA GLU A 108 -4.05 -10.10 0.85
C GLU A 108 -4.27 -11.53 0.32
N LYS A 109 -3.61 -11.86 -0.79
CA LYS A 109 -3.72 -13.17 -1.45
C LYS A 109 -2.65 -14.17 -0.99
N HIS A 110 -1.70 -13.71 -0.16
CA HIS A 110 -0.52 -14.47 0.23
C HIS A 110 0.21 -15.09 -0.97
N ASN A 111 0.36 -14.34 -2.07
CA ASN A 111 0.95 -14.88 -3.29
C ASN A 111 1.90 -13.92 -4.00
N LEU A 112 2.76 -14.49 -4.85
CA LEU A 112 3.64 -13.77 -5.75
C LEU A 112 2.94 -13.50 -7.07
N SER A 113 3.22 -12.35 -7.69
CA SER A 113 2.59 -11.89 -8.95
C SER A 113 2.65 -12.88 -10.12
N LYS A 114 3.58 -13.84 -10.08
CA LYS A 114 3.78 -14.87 -11.11
C LYS A 114 3.85 -16.30 -10.53
N GLY A 115 3.49 -16.50 -9.26
CA GLY A 115 3.66 -17.79 -8.55
C GLY A 115 5.11 -18.13 -8.21
N GLU A 116 6.05 -17.79 -9.07
CA GLU A 116 7.49 -17.93 -8.85
C GLU A 116 8.24 -16.64 -9.22
N LEU A 117 9.43 -16.45 -8.64
CA LEU A 117 10.36 -15.38 -8.99
C LEU A 117 11.67 -15.99 -9.45
N THR A 118 12.11 -15.63 -10.66
CA THR A 118 13.43 -16.01 -11.16
C THR A 118 14.44 -14.91 -10.82
N MET A 119 15.43 -15.26 -10.00
CA MET A 119 16.53 -14.38 -9.60
C MET A 119 17.79 -14.74 -10.41
N ILE A 120 18.56 -13.75 -10.85
CA ILE A 120 19.88 -13.99 -11.45
C ILE A 120 20.95 -13.98 -10.35
N PRO A 121 21.79 -15.02 -10.19
CA PRO A 121 22.86 -14.99 -9.20
C PRO A 121 23.82 -13.82 -9.44
N GLY A 122 24.29 -13.19 -8.36
CA GLY A 122 25.31 -12.15 -8.46
C GLY A 122 26.62 -12.69 -9.03
N LYS A 123 27.25 -11.94 -9.93
CA LYS A 123 28.65 -12.20 -10.34
C LYS A 123 29.54 -11.90 -9.13
N GLY A 124 30.26 -12.90 -8.62
CA GLY A 124 31.21 -12.68 -7.53
C GLY A 124 32.38 -11.79 -7.97
N LEU A 125 33.09 -11.18 -7.01
CA LEU A 125 34.25 -10.29 -7.19
C LEU A 125 35.45 -10.91 -7.96
N TYR A 126 35.34 -12.17 -8.38
CA TYR A 126 36.37 -12.90 -9.12
C TYR A 126 35.78 -13.70 -10.29
N GLY A 127 34.92 -13.11 -11.12
CA GLY A 127 34.50 -13.71 -12.41
C GLY A 127 33.83 -15.10 -12.35
N GLN A 128 33.66 -15.67 -11.17
CA GLN A 128 32.96 -16.91 -10.93
C GLN A 128 31.50 -16.57 -10.70
N MET A 129 30.63 -17.15 -11.54
CA MET A 129 29.22 -17.27 -11.20
C MET A 129 29.16 -17.96 -9.84
N VAL A 130 28.73 -17.25 -8.80
CA VAL A 130 28.42 -17.89 -7.53
C VAL A 130 27.16 -18.69 -7.78
N ASN A 131 27.34 -19.94 -8.17
CA ASN A 131 26.27 -20.91 -8.25
C ASN A 131 25.86 -21.20 -6.81
N LEU A 132 24.96 -20.39 -6.27
CA LEU A 132 24.12 -20.79 -5.15
C LEU A 132 23.30 -21.97 -5.69
N ARG A 133 23.87 -23.18 -5.66
CA ARG A 133 23.18 -24.39 -6.10
C ARG A 133 21.86 -24.45 -5.36
N GLY A 134 20.81 -24.27 -6.12
CA GLY A 134 19.46 -24.07 -5.65
C GLY A 134 18.84 -22.94 -6.44
N THR A 135 18.21 -23.30 -7.56
CA THR A 135 16.94 -22.70 -7.95
C THR A 135 16.05 -22.70 -6.70
N ARG A 136 16.20 -21.70 -5.83
CA ARG A 136 15.27 -21.49 -4.74
C ARG A 136 14.12 -20.73 -5.37
N THR A 137 13.20 -21.48 -5.96
CA THR A 137 11.82 -21.06 -5.93
C THR A 137 11.51 -20.76 -4.47
N LEU A 138 11.29 -19.49 -4.14
CA LEU A 138 10.73 -19.11 -2.86
C LEU A 138 9.26 -19.56 -2.87
N LEU A 139 9.05 -20.85 -2.64
CA LEU A 139 7.75 -21.38 -2.23
C LEU A 139 7.61 -21.04 -0.75
N MET A 140 6.88 -19.96 -0.46
CA MET A 140 6.34 -19.76 0.89
C MET A 140 5.19 -20.77 1.05
N ASN A 141 5.52 -21.94 1.57
CA ASN A 141 4.51 -22.87 2.08
C ASN A 141 4.06 -22.41 3.48
N HIS A 142 2.75 -22.44 3.68
CA HIS A 142 2.00 -22.01 4.87
C HIS A 142 2.39 -22.74 6.16
#